data_AF-A0A848FTW1-F1
#
_entry.id   AF-A0A848FTW1-F1
#
_cell.length_a   1.000
_cell.length_b   1.000
_cell.length_c   1.000
_cell.angle_alpha   90.00
_cell.angle_beta   90.00
_cell.angle_gamma   90.00
#
_symmetry.space_group_name_H-M   'P 1'
#
loop_
_entity.id
_entity.type
_entity.pdbx_description
1 polymer ?
#
loop_
_entity_poly.entity_id
_entity_poly.type
_entity_poly.pdbx_seq_one_letter_code
_entity_poly.pdbx_strand_id
1 'polypeptide(L)'
;MSSNDKNCKKYEPIPANWDQVGKNSVASCCLKDPGEDPGKGCDCCYDSWSDQLKKKQDEFGRKSEEAIQAKAKLDFSKGRRDGFKKWQDGLLQLDEQSKDICSQFSLIISQVDKICNNSGYTVKAVEILFCMIRDFYSQLDKINAKYESLQNCIKYLDKSIMVPGQGFMKCLESYKASLDVVLKTKEDIIRQIMDIIRLANMVHEDVCTPFGLSCILEEWQCRLNCAGDDEQPCDPCKEKNDDKGGAGQTPGTPGGYDSCEIMPQFSFPVADNKYTQWVINRYKKSVDEVNTDSQNYLNASKDKEAIASCISSLKDAVTITDPKGRCS
;
A
#
# COMPACT_ATOMS: atom_id res chain seq x y z
N MET A 1 -83.86 -2.82 38.50
CA MET A 1 -84.47 -3.82 37.59
C MET A 1 -85.32 -3.01 36.61
N SER A 2 -84.96 -2.81 35.34
CA SER A 2 -84.50 -3.79 34.37
C SER A 2 -83.39 -3.20 33.49
N SER A 3 -82.21 -3.85 33.52
CA SER A 3 -81.15 -3.64 32.55
C SER A 3 -81.62 -4.20 31.21
N ASN A 4 -81.86 -3.34 30.22
CA ASN A 4 -81.89 -3.75 28.83
C ASN A 4 -80.48 -3.60 28.26
N ASP A 5 -79.58 -4.47 28.70
CA ASP A 5 -78.36 -4.77 27.95
C ASP A 5 -78.78 -5.51 26.69
N LYS A 6 -79.08 -4.74 25.63
CA LYS A 6 -79.20 -5.31 24.29
C LYS A 6 -77.79 -5.70 23.85
N ASN A 7 -77.60 -7.01 23.84
CA ASN A 7 -76.41 -7.75 23.44
C ASN A 7 -75.98 -7.36 22.01
N CYS A 8 -75.21 -6.28 21.87
CA CYS A 8 -74.47 -5.98 20.64
C CYS A 8 -73.41 -7.06 20.45
N LYS A 9 -73.55 -7.86 19.39
CA LYS A 9 -72.60 -8.92 19.06
C LYS A 9 -71.18 -8.36 18.97
N LYS A 10 -70.24 -9.11 19.54
CA LYS A 10 -68.79 -8.83 19.52
C LYS A 10 -68.26 -8.71 18.08
N TYR A 11 -67.40 -7.71 17.89
CA TYR A 11 -66.55 -7.43 16.74
C TYR A 11 -66.14 -8.68 15.95
N GLU A 12 -66.51 -8.74 14.67
CA GLU A 12 -65.93 -9.68 13.72
C GLU A 12 -64.89 -8.95 12.83
N PRO A 13 -63.61 -9.36 12.87
CA PRO A 13 -62.59 -8.79 12.01
C PRO A 13 -62.84 -9.15 10.54
N ILE A 14 -62.32 -8.34 9.62
CA ILE A 14 -62.37 -8.66 8.18
C ILE A 14 -61.70 -10.03 7.94
N PRO A 15 -62.35 -10.95 7.18
CA PRO A 15 -61.74 -12.23 6.84
C PRO A 15 -60.44 -12.05 6.06
N ALA A 16 -59.43 -12.87 6.37
CA ALA A 16 -58.10 -12.81 5.73
C ALA A 16 -58.12 -13.05 4.20
N ASN A 17 -59.25 -13.50 3.65
CA ASN A 17 -59.48 -13.76 2.22
C ASN A 17 -60.48 -12.77 1.59
N TRP A 18 -60.58 -11.54 2.11
CA TRP A 18 -61.47 -10.50 1.59
C TRP A 18 -61.39 -10.31 0.07
N ASP A 19 -60.18 -10.35 -0.48
CA ASP A 19 -59.91 -10.21 -1.92
C ASP A 19 -60.60 -11.30 -2.78
N GLN A 20 -61.00 -12.43 -2.17
CA GLN A 20 -61.72 -13.52 -2.83
C GLN A 20 -63.24 -13.55 -2.52
N VAL A 21 -63.68 -12.92 -1.43
CA VAL A 21 -65.05 -13.08 -0.87
C VAL A 21 -65.87 -11.77 -0.87
N GLY A 22 -65.23 -10.63 -1.12
CA GLY A 22 -65.63 -9.26 -0.76
C GLY A 22 -66.98 -8.70 -1.25
N LYS A 23 -67.81 -9.46 -1.96
CA LYS A 23 -69.18 -9.03 -2.31
C LYS A 23 -70.27 -9.75 -1.50
N ASN A 24 -70.07 -10.99 -1.09
CA ASN A 24 -71.11 -11.76 -0.39
C ASN A 24 -71.09 -11.59 1.14
N SER A 25 -69.96 -11.19 1.73
CA SER A 25 -69.82 -11.00 3.19
C SER A 25 -70.35 -9.64 3.71
N VAL A 26 -70.51 -8.65 2.82
CA VAL A 26 -71.16 -7.37 3.16
C VAL A 26 -72.63 -7.58 3.52
N ALA A 27 -73.31 -8.52 2.83
CA ALA A 27 -74.69 -8.88 3.09
C ALA A 27 -74.87 -9.52 4.48
N SER A 28 -73.93 -10.36 4.94
CA SER A 28 -73.99 -10.97 6.28
C SER A 28 -73.73 -9.98 7.42
N CYS A 29 -73.00 -8.89 7.14
CA CYS A 29 -72.72 -7.82 8.10
C CYS A 29 -73.92 -6.86 8.30
N CYS A 30 -74.85 -6.83 7.34
CA CYS A 30 -75.97 -5.87 7.29
C CYS A 30 -77.34 -6.49 7.52
N LEU A 31 -77.42 -7.70 8.08
CA LEU A 31 -78.70 -8.36 8.33
C LEU A 31 -78.94 -8.55 9.84
N LYS A 32 -79.86 -7.76 10.38
CA LYS A 32 -80.97 -8.23 11.23
C LYS A 32 -82.10 -7.20 11.32
N ASP A 33 -83.21 -7.58 10.68
CA ASP A 33 -84.60 -7.14 10.73
C ASP A 33 -84.98 -5.64 10.55
N PRO A 34 -85.92 -5.33 9.64
CA PRO A 34 -86.64 -4.06 9.60
C PRO A 34 -87.67 -4.02 10.73
N GLY A 35 -87.22 -3.81 11.97
CA GLY A 35 -88.08 -3.63 13.13
C GLY A 35 -88.00 -2.19 13.65
N GLU A 36 -88.90 -1.34 13.17
CA GLU A 36 -89.40 -0.09 13.77
C GLU A 36 -88.44 0.70 14.69
N ASP A 37 -87.50 1.45 14.11
CA ASP A 37 -87.15 2.84 14.51
C ASP A 37 -86.05 3.38 13.55
N PRO A 38 -86.27 4.44 12.75
CA PRO A 38 -85.33 4.93 11.74
C PRO A 38 -84.09 5.67 12.31
N GLY A 39 -83.76 5.49 13.60
CA GLY A 39 -82.67 6.22 14.26
C GLY A 39 -81.80 5.40 15.23
N LYS A 40 -81.99 4.08 15.35
CA LYS A 40 -81.24 3.22 16.28
C LYS A 40 -80.76 1.92 15.63
N GLY A 41 -80.20 2.03 14.44
CA GLY A 41 -79.54 0.90 13.77
C GLY A 41 -78.27 0.51 14.52
N CYS A 42 -78.20 -0.74 14.97
CA CYS A 42 -76.96 -1.34 15.46
C CYS A 42 -75.87 -1.21 14.40
N ASP A 43 -74.68 -0.77 14.84
CA ASP A 43 -73.40 -0.66 14.14
C ASP A 43 -73.33 -1.49 12.84
N CYS A 44 -73.63 -0.83 11.71
CA CYS A 44 -73.32 -1.38 10.40
C CYS A 44 -71.80 -1.35 10.25
N CYS A 45 -71.19 -2.43 9.76
CA CYS A 45 -69.75 -2.69 9.75
C CYS A 45 -68.82 -1.56 9.25
N TYR A 46 -69.38 -0.49 8.68
CA TYR A 46 -68.76 0.79 8.42
C TYR A 46 -68.01 1.41 9.60
N ASP A 47 -68.61 1.58 10.79
CA ASP A 47 -67.90 2.28 11.90
C ASP A 47 -66.74 1.43 12.42
N SER A 48 -66.97 0.13 12.62
CA SER A 48 -65.93 -0.84 12.99
C SER A 48 -64.76 -0.92 11.98
N TRP A 49 -65.05 -0.96 10.67
CA TRP A 49 -64.00 -1.03 9.65
C TRP A 49 -63.30 0.33 9.46
N SER A 50 -64.01 1.44 9.66
CA SER A 50 -63.43 2.78 9.68
C SER A 50 -62.44 2.95 10.84
N ASP A 51 -62.78 2.44 12.03
CA ASP A 51 -61.89 2.40 13.18
C ASP A 51 -60.68 1.48 12.97
N GLN A 52 -60.88 0.30 12.36
CA GLN A 52 -59.79 -0.60 11.99
C GLN A 52 -58.86 0.02 10.93
N LEU A 53 -59.44 0.73 9.94
CA LEU A 53 -58.70 1.47 8.93
C LEU A 53 -57.82 2.55 9.56
N LYS A 54 -58.37 3.34 10.48
CA LYS A 54 -57.62 4.37 11.21
C LYS A 54 -56.47 3.77 12.01
N LYS A 55 -56.73 2.71 12.77
CA LYS A 55 -55.69 1.98 13.53
C LYS A 55 -54.58 1.45 12.62
N LYS A 56 -54.93 0.88 11.47
CA LYS A 56 -53.95 0.36 10.50
C LYS A 56 -53.16 1.48 9.83
N GLN A 57 -53.78 2.63 9.57
CA GLN A 57 -53.08 3.82 9.06
C GLN A 57 -52.05 4.37 10.06
N ASP A 58 -52.41 4.44 11.35
CA ASP A 58 -51.47 4.82 12.42
C ASP A 58 -50.32 3.81 12.53
N GLU A 59 -50.64 2.50 12.48
CA GLU A 59 -49.65 1.42 12.48
C GLU A 59 -48.70 1.49 11.27
N PHE A 60 -49.23 1.82 10.09
CA PHE A 60 -48.46 2.04 8.88
C PHE A 60 -47.52 3.23 9.00
N GLY A 61 -47.99 4.35 9.58
CA GLY A 61 -47.14 5.51 9.85
C GLY A 61 -45.91 5.13 10.68
N ARG A 62 -46.13 4.39 11.78
CA ARG A 62 -45.03 3.88 12.63
C ARG A 62 -44.10 2.94 11.87
N LYS A 63 -44.65 1.96 11.14
CA LYS A 63 -43.84 0.97 10.40
C LYS A 63 -43.09 1.57 9.21
N SER A 64 -43.65 2.61 8.59
CA SER A 64 -42.98 3.39 7.56
C SER A 64 -41.76 4.11 8.14
N GLU A 65 -41.90 4.73 9.31
CA GLU A 65 -40.78 5.38 10.00
C GLU A 65 -39.70 4.37 10.42
N GLU A 66 -40.08 3.21 10.97
CA GLU A 66 -39.14 2.10 11.27
C GLU A 66 -38.35 1.68 10.02
N ALA A 67 -39.01 1.56 8.86
CA ALA A 67 -38.36 1.21 7.61
C ALA A 67 -37.42 2.32 7.09
N ILE A 68 -37.79 3.59 7.26
CA ILE A 68 -36.94 4.75 6.91
C ILE A 68 -35.68 4.75 7.78
N GLN A 69 -35.81 4.57 9.08
CA GLN A 69 -34.68 4.52 10.02
C GLN A 69 -33.77 3.32 9.75
N ALA A 70 -34.34 2.14 9.48
CA ALA A 70 -33.58 0.96 9.10
C ALA A 70 -32.80 1.16 7.80
N LYS A 71 -33.40 1.85 6.82
CA LYS A 71 -32.73 2.22 5.56
C LYS A 71 -31.57 3.18 5.80
N ALA A 72 -31.79 4.24 6.57
CA ALA A 72 -30.75 5.23 6.89
C ALA A 72 -29.57 4.58 7.63
N LYS A 73 -29.84 3.66 8.55
CA LYS A 73 -28.81 2.89 9.24
C LYS A 73 -28.02 1.99 8.29
N LEU A 74 -28.72 1.29 7.38
CA LEU A 74 -28.07 0.47 6.34
C LEU A 74 -27.15 1.31 5.45
N ASP A 75 -27.62 2.46 4.98
CA ASP A 75 -26.84 3.34 4.09
C ASP A 75 -25.60 3.89 4.81
N PHE A 76 -25.72 4.23 6.10
CA PHE A 76 -24.59 4.61 6.94
C PHE A 76 -23.57 3.47 7.13
N SER A 77 -24.03 2.26 7.44
CA SER A 77 -23.17 1.08 7.57
C SER A 77 -22.45 0.76 6.25
N LYS A 78 -23.13 0.89 5.10
CA LYS A 78 -22.52 0.74 3.76
C LYS A 78 -21.41 1.76 3.52
N GLY A 79 -21.69 3.04 3.76
CA GLY A 79 -20.69 4.10 3.59
C GLY A 79 -19.44 3.88 4.43
N ARG A 80 -19.62 3.45 5.69
CA ARG A 80 -18.51 3.11 6.57
C ARG A 80 -17.71 1.90 6.06
N ARG A 81 -18.39 0.83 5.65
CA ARG A 81 -17.75 -0.36 5.06
C ARG A 81 -16.92 0.00 3.83
N ASP A 82 -17.47 0.81 2.94
CA ASP A 82 -16.79 1.23 1.72
C ASP A 82 -15.57 2.11 2.02
N GLY A 83 -15.66 2.96 3.05
CA GLY A 83 -14.52 3.69 3.59
C GLY A 83 -13.40 2.77 4.09
N PHE A 84 -13.74 1.77 4.93
CA PHE A 84 -12.76 0.80 5.42
C PHE A 84 -12.17 -0.06 4.30
N LYS A 85 -12.97 -0.44 3.30
CA LYS A 85 -12.49 -1.18 2.14
C LYS A 85 -11.44 -0.37 1.38
N LYS A 86 -11.76 0.88 1.03
CA LYS A 86 -10.84 1.77 0.33
C LYS A 86 -9.54 1.98 1.11
N TRP A 87 -9.64 2.10 2.42
CA TRP A 87 -8.47 2.25 3.29
C TRP A 87 -7.62 0.97 3.35
N GLN A 88 -8.25 -0.19 3.46
CA GLN A 88 -7.57 -1.49 3.37
C GLN A 88 -6.87 -1.65 2.02
N ASP A 89 -7.55 -1.38 0.91
CA ASP A 89 -7.00 -1.51 -0.44
C ASP A 89 -5.76 -0.62 -0.59
N GLY A 90 -5.82 0.62 -0.08
CA GLY A 90 -4.67 1.54 -0.07
C GLY A 90 -3.49 1.02 0.78
N LEU A 91 -3.76 0.44 1.96
CA LEU A 91 -2.70 -0.12 2.80
C LEU A 91 -2.05 -1.37 2.17
N LEU A 92 -2.82 -2.21 1.48
CA LEU A 92 -2.28 -3.36 0.75
C LEU A 92 -1.44 -2.93 -0.45
N GLN A 93 -1.85 -1.87 -1.15
CA GLN A 93 -1.04 -1.30 -2.23
C GLN A 93 0.28 -0.72 -1.69
N LEU A 94 0.25 -0.02 -0.56
CA LEU A 94 1.46 0.48 0.11
C LEU A 94 2.37 -0.67 0.56
N ASP A 95 1.80 -1.78 1.03
CA ASP A 95 2.57 -2.98 1.37
C ASP A 95 3.29 -3.57 0.15
N GLU A 96 2.62 -3.69 -0.99
CA GLU A 96 3.24 -4.15 -2.24
C GLU A 96 4.38 -3.23 -2.68
N GLN A 97 4.18 -1.91 -2.64
CA GLN A 97 5.22 -0.92 -2.92
C GLN A 97 6.39 -1.01 -1.95
N SER A 98 6.11 -1.25 -0.65
CA SER A 98 7.16 -1.40 0.36
C SER A 98 8.05 -2.61 0.07
N LYS A 99 7.46 -3.73 -0.37
CA LYS A 99 8.18 -4.93 -0.79
C LYS A 99 9.02 -4.71 -2.04
N ASP A 100 8.48 -3.97 -3.02
CA ASP A 100 9.24 -3.60 -4.22
C ASP A 100 10.47 -2.75 -3.87
N ILE A 101 10.31 -1.74 -3.01
CA ILE A 101 11.43 -0.93 -2.50
C ILE A 101 12.48 -1.81 -1.83
N CYS A 102 12.08 -2.72 -0.92
CA CYS A 102 13.02 -3.63 -0.27
C CYS A 102 13.73 -4.55 -1.26
N SER A 103 13.03 -5.04 -2.29
CA SER A 103 13.64 -5.85 -3.35
C SER A 103 14.67 -5.05 -4.15
N GLN A 104 14.34 -3.81 -4.50
CA GLN A 104 15.26 -2.90 -5.19
C GLN A 104 16.50 -2.59 -4.35
N PHE A 105 16.35 -2.38 -3.03
CA PHE A 105 17.50 -2.22 -2.13
C PHE A 105 18.44 -3.43 -2.19
N SER A 106 17.92 -4.65 -2.06
CA SER A 106 18.72 -5.88 -2.13
C SER A 106 19.44 -6.02 -3.48
N LEU A 107 18.79 -5.63 -4.58
CA LEU A 107 19.42 -5.62 -5.91
C LEU A 107 20.54 -4.58 -5.99
N ILE A 108 20.30 -3.35 -5.55
CA ILE A 108 21.29 -2.27 -5.61
C ILE A 108 22.49 -2.60 -4.72
N ILE A 109 22.28 -3.09 -3.50
CA ILE A 109 23.34 -3.52 -2.58
C ILE A 109 24.19 -4.62 -3.24
N SER A 110 23.57 -5.63 -3.84
CA SER A 110 24.30 -6.67 -4.57
C SER A 110 25.12 -6.13 -5.75
N GLN A 111 24.63 -5.10 -6.45
CA GLN A 111 25.40 -4.46 -7.51
C GLN A 111 26.55 -3.62 -6.95
N VAL A 112 26.34 -2.92 -5.84
CA VAL A 112 27.38 -2.17 -5.12
C VAL A 112 28.49 -3.12 -4.66
N ASP A 113 28.17 -4.28 -4.09
CA ASP A 113 29.16 -5.31 -3.74
C ASP A 113 30.00 -5.75 -4.94
N LYS A 114 29.36 -5.94 -6.11
CA LYS A 114 30.08 -6.30 -7.34
C LYS A 114 30.98 -5.17 -7.82
N ILE A 115 30.50 -3.92 -7.77
CA ILE A 115 31.29 -2.73 -8.09
C ILE A 115 32.49 -2.64 -7.14
N CYS A 116 32.31 -2.96 -5.86
CA CYS A 116 33.38 -2.93 -4.88
C CYS A 116 34.46 -3.98 -5.12
N ASN A 117 34.05 -5.21 -5.42
CA ASN A 117 35.00 -6.24 -5.81
C ASN A 117 35.75 -5.87 -7.10
N ASN A 118 35.03 -5.42 -8.14
CA ASN A 118 35.62 -5.07 -9.43
C ASN A 118 36.54 -3.86 -9.36
N SER A 119 36.16 -2.82 -8.60
CA SER A 119 36.99 -1.64 -8.39
C SER A 119 38.27 -1.98 -7.63
N GLY A 120 38.19 -2.83 -6.60
CA GLY A 120 39.37 -3.34 -5.89
C GLY A 120 40.33 -4.11 -6.79
N TYR A 121 39.83 -4.95 -7.69
CA TYR A 121 40.68 -5.61 -8.71
C TYR A 121 41.26 -4.62 -9.73
N THR A 122 40.48 -3.61 -10.12
CA THR A 122 40.91 -2.57 -11.06
C THR A 122 42.06 -1.75 -10.48
N VAL A 123 41.95 -1.29 -9.23
CA VAL A 123 43.03 -0.57 -8.53
C VAL A 123 44.32 -1.39 -8.56
N LYS A 124 44.27 -2.67 -8.13
CA LYS A 124 45.44 -3.56 -8.16
C LYS A 124 46.03 -3.73 -9.56
N ALA A 125 45.19 -3.92 -10.58
CA ALA A 125 45.65 -4.10 -11.95
C ALA A 125 46.35 -2.83 -12.49
N VAL A 126 45.82 -1.65 -12.18
CA VAL A 126 46.40 -0.37 -12.59
C VAL A 126 47.71 -0.10 -11.85
N GLU A 127 47.81 -0.43 -10.56
CA GLU A 127 49.07 -0.33 -9.80
C GLU A 127 50.18 -1.22 -10.39
N ILE A 128 49.84 -2.45 -10.78
CA ILE A 128 50.77 -3.36 -11.46
C ILE A 128 51.21 -2.75 -12.80
N LEU A 129 50.27 -2.23 -13.59
CA LEU A 129 50.56 -1.59 -14.87
C LEU A 129 51.49 -0.38 -14.69
N PHE A 130 51.25 0.46 -13.69
CA PHE A 130 52.14 1.56 -13.34
C PHE A 130 53.57 1.08 -13.01
N CYS A 131 53.69 0.01 -12.22
CA CYS A 131 55.00 -0.58 -11.90
C CYS A 131 55.72 -1.08 -13.15
N MET A 132 55.01 -1.73 -14.07
CA MET A 132 55.55 -2.20 -15.35
C MET A 132 56.01 -1.05 -16.24
N ILE A 133 55.19 0.00 -16.38
CA ILE A 133 55.52 1.22 -17.13
C ILE A 133 56.78 1.88 -16.56
N ARG A 134 56.83 2.05 -15.23
CA ARG A 134 57.97 2.65 -14.55
C ARG A 134 59.25 1.84 -14.78
N ASP A 135 59.18 0.52 -14.66
CA ASP A 135 60.34 -0.35 -14.89
C ASP A 135 60.80 -0.29 -16.35
N PHE A 136 59.87 -0.35 -17.31
CA PHE A 136 60.18 -0.21 -18.74
C PHE A 136 60.96 1.10 -19.03
N TYR A 137 60.47 2.24 -18.54
CA TYR A 137 61.16 3.51 -18.75
C TYR A 137 62.49 3.61 -17.99
N SER A 138 62.60 3.01 -16.80
CA SER A 138 63.89 2.91 -16.08
C SER A 138 64.93 2.11 -16.87
N GLN A 139 64.51 1.03 -17.55
CA GLN A 139 65.39 0.27 -18.44
C GLN A 139 65.79 1.09 -19.67
N LEU A 140 64.85 1.84 -20.28
CA LEU A 140 65.16 2.75 -21.40
C LEU A 140 66.14 3.86 -21.00
N ASP A 141 65.98 4.44 -19.81
CA ASP A 141 66.91 5.46 -19.29
C ASP A 141 68.33 4.88 -19.13
N LYS A 142 68.46 3.64 -18.64
CA LYS A 142 69.76 2.94 -18.56
C LYS A 142 70.38 2.71 -19.93
N ILE A 143 69.57 2.34 -20.93
CA ILE A 143 70.02 2.16 -22.31
C ILE A 143 70.49 3.50 -22.90
N ASN A 144 69.73 4.57 -22.67
CA ASN A 144 70.11 5.92 -23.09
C ASN A 144 71.44 6.36 -22.44
N ALA A 145 71.64 6.11 -21.15
CA ALA A 145 72.90 6.40 -20.48
C ALA A 145 74.09 5.62 -21.08
N LYS A 146 73.88 4.34 -21.44
CA LYS A 146 74.90 3.53 -22.15
C LYS A 146 75.18 4.07 -23.55
N TYR A 147 74.15 4.52 -24.26
CA TYR A 147 74.30 5.17 -25.57
C TYR A 147 75.17 6.43 -25.47
N GLU A 148 74.87 7.32 -24.52
CA GLU A 148 75.65 8.55 -24.31
C GLU A 148 77.10 8.25 -23.92
N SER A 149 77.32 7.22 -23.09
CA SER A 149 78.66 6.74 -22.76
C SER A 149 79.41 6.24 -24.00
N LEU A 150 78.77 5.44 -24.85
CA LEU A 150 79.34 4.97 -26.12
C LEU A 150 79.68 6.12 -27.07
N GLN A 151 78.77 7.08 -27.24
CA GLN A 151 79.01 8.30 -28.02
C GLN A 151 80.22 9.08 -27.50
N ASN A 152 80.36 9.19 -26.18
CA ASN A 152 81.51 9.85 -25.58
C ASN A 152 82.81 9.07 -25.85
N CYS A 153 82.80 7.73 -25.76
CA CYS A 153 83.96 6.91 -26.13
C CYS A 153 84.37 7.09 -27.60
N ILE A 154 83.38 7.14 -28.51
CA ILE A 154 83.61 7.33 -29.95
C ILE A 154 84.32 8.65 -30.23
N LYS A 155 84.02 9.72 -29.50
CA LYS A 155 84.69 11.03 -29.66
C LYS A 155 86.21 10.97 -29.49
N TYR A 156 86.73 9.98 -28.75
CA TYR A 156 88.16 9.81 -28.48
C TYR A 156 88.86 8.81 -29.43
N LEU A 157 88.11 8.15 -30.32
CA LEU A 157 88.65 7.22 -31.32
C LEU A 157 89.06 7.97 -32.61
N ASP A 158 89.95 7.38 -33.40
CA ASP A 158 90.43 7.98 -34.66
C ASP A 158 89.26 8.27 -35.62
N LYS A 159 89.13 9.55 -36.01
CA LYS A 159 88.03 10.09 -36.80
C LYS A 159 88.01 9.58 -38.25
N SER A 160 89.09 8.94 -38.70
CA SER A 160 89.21 8.39 -40.06
C SER A 160 88.21 7.26 -40.36
N ILE A 161 87.67 6.58 -39.34
CA ILE A 161 86.76 5.42 -39.47
C ILE A 161 85.32 5.75 -39.00
N MET A 162 85.14 6.75 -38.14
CA MET A 162 83.87 7.14 -37.52
C MET A 162 83.21 8.33 -38.25
N VAL A 163 82.91 8.17 -39.55
CA VAL A 163 82.30 9.23 -40.37
C VAL A 163 80.79 9.35 -40.07
N PRO A 164 80.27 10.55 -39.71
CA PRO A 164 78.84 10.76 -39.50
C PRO A 164 77.98 10.37 -40.72
N GLY A 165 76.80 9.82 -40.48
CA GLY A 165 75.87 9.43 -41.55
C GLY A 165 76.30 8.23 -42.42
N GLN A 166 77.41 7.55 -42.12
CA GLN A 166 77.84 6.34 -42.83
C GLN A 166 78.05 5.14 -41.88
N GLY A 167 77.96 3.93 -42.43
CA GLY A 167 78.27 2.67 -41.74
C GLY A 167 77.66 2.57 -40.34
N PHE A 168 78.52 2.30 -39.35
CA PHE A 168 78.13 2.16 -37.95
C PHE A 168 77.51 3.43 -37.35
N MET A 169 78.01 4.63 -37.70
CA MET A 169 77.51 5.89 -37.17
C MET A 169 76.06 6.17 -37.60
N LYS A 170 75.71 5.85 -38.86
CA LYS A 170 74.33 5.97 -39.35
C LYS A 170 73.34 5.09 -38.57
N CYS A 171 73.76 3.85 -38.26
CA CYS A 171 72.95 2.94 -37.46
C CYS A 171 72.77 3.47 -36.02
N LEU A 172 73.83 4.02 -35.44
CA LEU A 172 73.82 4.59 -34.10
C LEU A 172 72.95 5.86 -34.00
N GLU A 173 72.98 6.73 -35.02
CA GLU A 173 72.10 7.89 -35.14
C GLU A 173 70.62 7.49 -35.29
N SER A 174 70.35 6.51 -36.16
CA SER A 174 68.99 5.97 -36.35
C SER A 174 68.43 5.36 -35.06
N TYR A 175 69.26 4.60 -34.33
CA TYR A 175 68.89 4.02 -33.05
C TYR A 175 68.52 5.07 -32.02
N LYS A 176 69.30 6.15 -31.91
CA LYS A 176 69.02 7.27 -31.00
C LYS A 176 67.74 8.00 -31.36
N ALA A 177 67.51 8.27 -32.64
CA ALA A 177 66.28 8.88 -33.10
C ALA A 177 65.04 8.04 -32.69
N SER A 178 65.11 6.71 -32.84
CA SER A 178 64.04 5.82 -32.37
C SER A 178 63.90 5.83 -30.84
N LEU A 179 65.01 5.80 -30.10
CA LEU A 179 65.01 5.84 -28.63
C LEU A 179 64.39 7.15 -28.10
N ASP A 180 64.72 8.29 -28.71
CA ASP A 180 64.20 9.60 -28.34
C ASP A 180 62.70 9.72 -28.58
N VAL A 181 62.18 9.11 -29.66
CA VAL A 181 60.74 9.05 -29.90
C VAL A 181 60.03 8.30 -28.76
N VAL A 182 60.58 7.18 -28.31
CA VAL A 182 59.99 6.40 -27.21
C VAL A 182 60.16 7.10 -25.86
N LEU A 183 61.30 7.73 -25.58
CA LEU A 183 61.51 8.46 -24.33
C LEU A 183 60.59 9.67 -24.21
N LYS A 184 60.24 10.33 -25.32
CA LYS A 184 59.29 11.45 -25.32
C LYS A 184 57.88 11.06 -24.87
N THR A 185 57.48 9.80 -25.01
CA THR A 185 56.14 9.36 -24.57
C THR A 185 56.04 9.11 -23.06
N LYS A 186 57.18 9.11 -22.35
CA LYS A 186 57.28 8.78 -20.92
C LYS A 186 56.35 9.63 -20.05
N GLU A 187 56.44 10.95 -20.17
CA GLU A 187 55.67 11.86 -19.32
C GLU A 187 54.16 11.73 -19.56
N ASP A 188 53.75 11.61 -20.82
CA ASP A 188 52.34 11.44 -21.17
C ASP A 188 51.77 10.11 -20.66
N ILE A 189 52.48 9.00 -20.84
CA ILE A 189 52.03 7.69 -20.36
C ILE A 189 52.00 7.63 -18.83
N ILE A 190 53.01 8.19 -18.15
CA ILE A 190 53.02 8.26 -16.68
C ILE A 190 51.87 9.12 -16.16
N ARG A 191 51.59 10.26 -16.80
CA ARG A 191 50.46 11.11 -16.42
C ARG A 191 49.12 10.38 -16.58
N GLN A 192 48.91 9.73 -17.72
CA GLN A 192 47.68 8.98 -17.98
C GLN A 192 47.44 7.86 -16.96
N ILE A 193 48.47 7.07 -16.63
CA ILE A 193 48.31 6.00 -15.66
C ILE A 193 48.06 6.54 -14.24
N MET A 194 48.68 7.66 -13.86
CA MET A 194 48.41 8.33 -12.57
C MET A 194 46.96 8.84 -12.49
N ASP A 195 46.42 9.38 -13.59
CA ASP A 195 45.01 9.78 -13.66
C ASP A 195 44.08 8.57 -13.51
N ILE A 196 44.41 7.44 -14.13
CA ILE A 196 43.64 6.19 -14.00
C ILE A 196 43.69 5.67 -12.56
N ILE A 197 44.86 5.67 -11.90
CA ILE A 197 44.99 5.29 -10.48
C ILE A 197 44.08 6.16 -9.63
N ARG A 198 44.13 7.48 -9.81
CA ARG A 198 43.31 8.43 -9.07
C ARG A 198 41.82 8.15 -9.25
N LEU A 199 41.37 7.97 -10.49
CA LEU A 199 39.96 7.67 -10.80
C LEU A 199 39.51 6.33 -10.20
N ALA A 200 40.33 5.29 -10.31
CA ALA A 200 40.02 3.97 -9.75
C ALA A 200 39.89 4.01 -8.22
N ASN A 201 40.79 4.73 -7.54
CA ASN A 201 40.74 4.91 -6.10
C ASN A 201 39.52 5.74 -5.66
N MET A 202 39.19 6.85 -6.33
CA MET A 202 37.99 7.63 -6.00
C MET A 202 36.71 6.80 -6.11
N VAL A 203 36.55 6.04 -7.20
CA VAL A 203 35.38 5.17 -7.38
C VAL A 203 35.30 4.11 -6.28
N HIS A 204 36.44 3.52 -5.90
CA HIS A 204 36.47 2.55 -4.82
C HIS A 204 36.13 3.20 -3.46
N GLU A 205 36.70 4.36 -3.16
CA GLU A 205 36.49 5.06 -1.90
C GLU A 205 35.04 5.53 -1.74
N ASP A 206 34.48 6.20 -2.74
CA ASP A 206 33.12 6.78 -2.70
C ASP A 206 32.03 5.71 -2.61
N VAL A 207 32.29 4.52 -3.13
CA VAL A 207 31.28 3.45 -3.20
C VAL A 207 31.44 2.45 -2.05
N CYS A 208 32.68 2.09 -1.69
CA CYS A 208 32.96 0.85 -0.95
C CYS A 208 33.50 1.03 0.45
N THR A 209 33.85 2.25 0.83
CA THR A 209 34.36 2.51 2.18
C THR A 209 33.22 2.50 3.21
N PRO A 210 33.55 2.42 4.52
CA PRO A 210 32.58 2.56 5.61
C PRO A 210 31.80 3.88 5.63
N PHE A 211 32.13 4.86 4.77
CA PHE A 211 31.36 6.10 4.60
C PHE A 211 30.84 6.28 3.16
N GLY A 212 31.03 5.28 2.31
CA GLY A 212 30.62 5.28 0.92
C GLY A 212 29.16 4.83 0.72
N LEU A 213 28.75 4.76 -0.54
CA LEU A 213 27.38 4.39 -0.93
C LEU A 213 26.92 3.05 -0.32
N SER A 214 27.82 2.06 -0.19
CA SER A 214 27.49 0.76 0.42
C SER A 214 26.94 0.90 1.84
N CYS A 215 27.59 1.70 2.67
CA CYS A 215 27.19 1.96 4.06
C CYS A 215 25.81 2.64 4.15
N ILE A 216 25.57 3.65 3.30
CA ILE A 216 24.29 4.37 3.27
C ILE A 216 23.13 3.43 2.89
N LEU A 217 23.37 2.55 1.90
CA LEU A 217 22.36 1.61 1.45
C LEU A 217 22.04 0.54 2.50
N GLU A 218 23.06 0.01 3.19
CA GLU A 218 22.88 -0.89 4.33
C GLU A 218 22.11 -0.20 5.48
N GLU A 219 22.43 1.05 5.79
CA GLU A 219 21.70 1.83 6.80
C GLU A 219 20.22 1.99 6.42
N TRP A 220 19.93 2.33 5.16
CA TRP A 220 18.56 2.49 4.68
C TRP A 220 17.80 1.17 4.67
N GLN A 221 18.45 0.08 4.26
CA GLN A 221 17.86 -1.26 4.31
C GLN A 221 17.47 -1.64 5.76
N CYS A 222 18.31 -1.30 6.73
CA CYS A 222 18.06 -1.52 8.15
C CYS A 222 16.94 -0.62 8.71
N ARG A 223 17.00 0.69 8.45
CA ARG A 223 15.97 1.65 8.93
C ARG A 223 14.58 1.34 8.39
N LEU A 224 14.51 0.82 7.17
CA LEU A 224 13.25 0.43 6.54
C LEU A 224 12.82 -1.00 6.92
N ASN A 225 13.59 -1.72 7.72
CA ASN A 225 13.33 -3.11 8.09
C ASN A 225 13.24 -4.07 6.88
N CYS A 226 14.01 -3.76 5.83
CA CYS A 226 14.08 -4.58 4.61
C CYS A 226 15.04 -5.77 4.74
N ALA A 227 15.85 -5.82 5.80
CA ALA A 227 16.86 -6.87 6.02
C ALA A 227 16.26 -8.22 6.50
N GLY A 228 14.97 -8.26 6.87
CA GLY A 228 14.31 -9.43 7.45
C GLY A 228 14.49 -9.51 8.98
N ASP A 229 13.68 -10.36 9.64
CA ASP A 229 13.65 -10.57 11.10
C ASP A 229 14.86 -11.33 11.66
N ASP A 230 16.03 -11.24 11.02
CA ASP A 230 17.23 -11.79 11.63
C ASP A 230 17.62 -10.86 12.79
N GLU A 231 17.50 -11.38 14.03
CA GLU A 231 17.76 -10.72 15.33
C GLU A 231 19.18 -10.13 15.49
N GLN A 232 19.95 -10.05 14.41
CA GLN A 232 21.27 -9.46 14.41
C GLN A 232 21.12 -7.93 14.44
N PRO A 233 21.68 -7.23 15.43
CA PRO A 233 21.64 -5.78 15.45
C PRO A 233 22.27 -5.26 14.16
N CYS A 234 21.44 -4.61 13.35
CA CYS A 234 21.85 -3.84 12.19
C CYS A 234 22.92 -2.84 12.65
N ASP A 235 24.18 -3.18 12.40
CA ASP A 235 25.33 -2.32 12.66
C ASP A 235 25.90 -1.92 11.29
N PRO A 236 25.21 -1.02 10.57
CA PRO A 236 25.66 -0.60 9.26
C PRO A 236 27.06 -0.01 9.42
N CYS A 237 27.94 -0.33 8.47
CA CYS A 237 29.27 0.28 8.36
C CYS A 237 30.33 -0.21 9.37
N LYS A 238 30.12 -1.34 10.07
CA LYS A 238 31.25 -2.03 10.71
C LYS A 238 32.21 -2.52 9.65
N GLU A 239 33.48 -2.11 9.75
CA GLU A 239 34.57 -2.76 9.04
C GLU A 239 34.42 -4.26 9.23
N LYS A 240 34.34 -5.02 8.12
CA LYS A 240 34.44 -6.49 8.13
C LYS A 240 35.85 -6.86 8.56
N ASN A 241 36.16 -6.64 9.83
CA ASN A 241 37.37 -7.07 10.48
C ASN A 241 37.19 -8.54 10.84
N ASP A 242 38.05 -9.38 10.26
CA ASP A 242 38.31 -10.72 10.73
C ASP A 242 38.48 -10.73 12.26
N ASP A 243 37.79 -11.67 12.92
CA ASP A 243 37.99 -12.14 14.29
C ASP A 243 38.66 -11.17 15.29
N LYS A 244 37.85 -10.56 16.16
CA LYS A 244 38.00 -10.63 17.63
C LYS A 244 36.91 -9.84 18.35
N GLY A 245 36.33 -10.49 19.35
CA GLY A 245 35.22 -9.99 20.14
C GLY A 245 35.52 -8.74 20.97
N GLY A 246 34.44 -8.05 21.34
CA GLY A 246 34.45 -6.95 22.27
C GLY A 246 33.02 -6.58 22.65
N ALA A 247 32.63 -6.93 23.88
CA ALA A 247 31.37 -6.58 24.48
C ALA A 247 31.20 -5.06 24.61
N GLY A 248 29.98 -4.57 24.41
CA GLY A 248 29.58 -3.21 24.70
C GLY A 248 28.09 -3.15 25.01
N GLN A 249 27.75 -3.22 26.29
CA GLN A 249 26.40 -2.95 26.80
C GLN A 249 26.02 -1.50 26.49
N THR A 250 24.76 -1.25 26.15
CA THR A 250 24.15 0.07 26.39
C THR A 250 23.02 -0.06 27.41
N PRO A 251 22.96 0.87 28.39
CA PRO A 251 22.10 0.75 29.55
C PRO A 251 20.68 1.20 29.22
N GLY A 252 19.69 0.52 29.80
CA GLY A 252 18.33 1.00 29.82
C GLY A 252 18.24 2.39 30.45
N THR A 253 17.44 3.27 29.86
CA THR A 253 16.89 4.43 30.56
C THR A 253 15.38 4.41 30.43
N PRO A 254 14.63 4.41 31.55
CA PRO A 254 13.18 4.43 31.57
C PRO A 254 12.64 5.87 31.55
N GLY A 255 11.51 6.08 30.87
CA GLY A 255 10.58 7.18 31.12
C GLY A 255 10.83 8.49 30.34
N GLY A 256 9.90 8.80 29.44
CA GLY A 256 9.77 10.10 28.79
C GLY A 256 8.55 10.13 27.87
N TYR A 257 7.36 10.35 28.44
CA TYR A 257 6.16 10.71 27.69
C TYR A 257 6.31 12.15 27.18
N ASP A 258 6.05 12.34 25.88
CA ASP A 258 5.80 13.60 25.12
C ASP A 258 6.62 13.72 23.83
N SER A 259 6.56 12.69 22.99
CA SER A 259 6.77 12.84 21.56
C SER A 259 5.40 13.10 20.90
N CYS A 260 5.30 14.13 20.06
CA CYS A 260 4.25 14.19 19.04
C CYS A 260 4.47 13.04 18.04
N GLU A 261 4.21 11.80 18.47
CA GLU A 261 4.21 10.64 17.60
C GLU A 261 2.97 10.73 16.71
N ILE A 262 3.20 11.15 15.46
CA ILE A 262 2.21 11.02 14.39
C ILE A 262 2.00 9.52 14.20
N MET A 263 0.93 9.00 14.82
CA MET A 263 0.48 7.64 14.59
C MET A 263 -0.51 7.62 13.41
N PRO A 264 -0.46 6.60 12.55
CA PRO A 264 0.39 5.41 12.63
C PRO A 264 1.83 5.63 12.12
N GLN A 265 2.81 5.10 12.84
CA GLN A 265 4.15 4.87 12.30
C GLN A 265 4.14 3.51 11.58
N PHE A 266 4.50 3.51 10.30
CA PHE A 266 4.62 2.30 9.50
C PHE A 266 6.06 1.82 9.48
N SER A 267 6.27 0.55 9.80
CA SER A 267 7.48 -0.21 9.49
C SER A 267 7.17 -1.11 8.29
N PHE A 268 8.17 -1.46 7.48
CA PHE A 268 7.97 -2.47 6.46
C PHE A 268 8.11 -3.88 7.06
N PRO A 269 7.38 -4.87 6.54
CA PRO A 269 6.26 -4.73 5.60
C PRO A 269 5.02 -4.11 6.28
N VAL A 270 4.28 -3.26 5.54
CA VAL A 270 3.13 -2.51 6.07
C VAL A 270 1.99 -3.43 6.54
N ALA A 271 1.90 -4.64 5.97
CA ALA A 271 0.92 -5.66 6.33
C ALA A 271 1.01 -6.13 7.79
N ASP A 272 2.21 -6.17 8.37
CA ASP A 272 2.44 -6.68 9.73
C ASP A 272 2.19 -5.60 10.80
N ASN A 273 1.95 -4.35 10.36
CA ASN A 273 1.64 -3.27 11.26
C ASN A 273 0.28 -3.50 11.97
N LYS A 274 0.26 -3.31 13.30
CA LYS A 274 -0.95 -3.44 14.13
C LYS A 274 -2.12 -2.59 13.62
N TYR A 275 -1.83 -1.41 13.07
CA TYR A 275 -2.84 -0.54 12.49
C TYR A 275 -3.47 -1.14 11.24
N THR A 276 -2.68 -1.74 10.34
CA THR A 276 -3.18 -2.43 9.14
C THR A 276 -4.10 -3.58 9.51
N GLN A 277 -3.70 -4.39 10.50
CA GLN A 277 -4.53 -5.47 11.02
C GLN A 277 -5.84 -4.95 11.65
N TRP A 278 -5.78 -3.81 12.36
CA TRP A 278 -6.98 -3.16 12.90
C TRP A 278 -7.96 -2.74 11.79
N VAL A 279 -7.47 -2.14 10.70
CA VAL A 279 -8.30 -1.75 9.55
C VAL A 279 -8.99 -2.96 8.93
N ILE A 280 -8.23 -4.03 8.66
CA ILE A 280 -8.76 -5.27 8.06
C ILE A 280 -9.88 -5.84 8.93
N ASN A 281 -9.68 -5.87 10.25
CA ASN A 281 -10.70 -6.34 11.19
C ASN A 281 -11.93 -5.42 11.25
N ARG A 282 -11.73 -4.10 11.15
CA ARG A 282 -12.85 -3.14 11.08
C ARG A 282 -13.65 -3.28 9.79
N TYR A 283 -13.00 -3.53 8.66
CA TYR A 283 -13.67 -3.83 7.41
C TYR A 283 -14.53 -5.10 7.56
N LYS A 284 -13.96 -6.21 8.05
CA LYS A 284 -14.71 -7.46 8.29
C LYS A 284 -15.95 -7.22 9.17
N LYS A 285 -15.78 -6.55 10.30
CA LYS A 285 -16.90 -6.21 11.19
C LYS A 285 -17.96 -5.36 10.49
N SER A 286 -17.56 -4.39 9.67
CA SER A 286 -18.50 -3.55 8.93
C SER A 286 -19.29 -4.32 7.85
N VAL A 287 -18.72 -5.39 7.29
CA VAL A 287 -19.44 -6.29 6.37
C VAL A 287 -20.57 -7.00 7.13
N ASP A 288 -20.29 -7.51 8.33
CA ASP A 288 -21.30 -8.17 9.17
C ASP A 288 -22.40 -7.20 9.62
N GLU A 289 -22.03 -5.96 9.96
CA GLU A 289 -22.98 -4.88 10.28
C GLU A 289 -23.90 -4.57 9.09
N VAL A 290 -23.35 -4.43 7.87
CA VAL A 290 -24.15 -4.20 6.66
C VAL A 290 -25.10 -5.36 6.38
N ASN A 291 -24.65 -6.60 6.55
CA ASN A 291 -25.50 -7.78 6.36
C ASN A 291 -26.67 -7.79 7.34
N THR A 292 -26.40 -7.47 8.61
CA THR A 292 -27.41 -7.38 9.67
C THR A 292 -28.41 -6.25 9.40
N ASP A 293 -27.92 -5.05 9.09
CA ASP A 293 -28.78 -3.90 8.80
C ASP A 293 -29.59 -4.09 7.50
N SER A 294 -29.06 -4.82 6.53
CA SER A 294 -29.78 -5.18 5.31
C SER A 294 -30.97 -6.09 5.60
N GLN A 295 -30.79 -7.08 6.49
CA GLN A 295 -31.90 -7.96 6.91
C GLN A 295 -32.94 -7.17 7.71
N ASN A 296 -32.52 -6.28 8.61
CA ASN A 296 -33.43 -5.44 9.38
C ASN A 296 -34.29 -4.54 8.47
N TYR A 297 -33.68 -3.91 7.46
CA TYR A 297 -34.40 -3.11 6.48
C TYR A 297 -35.39 -3.94 5.65
N LEU A 298 -34.99 -5.14 5.18
CA LEU A 298 -35.87 -6.02 4.43
C LEU A 298 -37.10 -6.44 5.24
N ASN A 299 -36.91 -6.81 6.51
CA ASN A 299 -38.00 -7.18 7.40
C ASN A 299 -38.93 -5.99 7.67
N ALA A 300 -38.39 -4.81 7.99
CA ALA A 300 -39.19 -3.60 8.20
C ALA A 300 -39.96 -3.19 6.93
N SER A 301 -39.38 -3.34 5.74
CA SER A 301 -40.07 -3.04 4.48
C SER A 301 -41.21 -4.02 4.21
N LYS A 302 -41.01 -5.32 4.46
CA LYS A 302 -42.06 -6.34 4.34
C LYS A 302 -43.22 -6.09 5.28
N ASP A 303 -42.95 -5.78 6.55
CA ASP A 303 -43.98 -5.44 7.54
C ASP A 303 -44.80 -4.23 7.08
N LYS A 304 -44.12 -3.17 6.62
CA LYS A 304 -44.75 -1.96 6.10
C LYS A 304 -45.65 -2.27 4.90
N GLU A 305 -45.18 -3.07 3.95
CA GLU A 305 -45.93 -3.47 2.75
C GLU A 305 -47.14 -4.36 3.09
N ALA A 306 -47.02 -5.27 4.05
CA ALA A 306 -48.12 -6.08 4.53
C ALA A 306 -49.25 -5.21 5.10
N ILE A 307 -48.91 -4.18 5.89
CA ILE A 307 -49.91 -3.25 6.43
C ILE A 307 -50.51 -2.38 5.33
N ALA A 308 -49.70 -1.93 4.35
CA ALA A 308 -50.20 -1.18 3.20
C ALA A 308 -51.28 -1.96 2.44
N SER A 309 -51.05 -3.27 2.24
CA SER A 309 -52.02 -4.17 1.63
C SER A 309 -53.32 -4.24 2.46
N CYS A 310 -53.23 -4.45 3.78
CA CYS A 310 -54.39 -4.43 4.67
C CYS A 310 -55.17 -3.10 4.62
N ILE A 311 -54.47 -1.96 4.56
CA ILE A 311 -55.10 -0.64 4.41
C ILE A 311 -55.88 -0.57 3.09
N SER A 312 -55.32 -1.08 1.99
CA SER A 312 -56.01 -1.11 0.70
C SER A 312 -57.32 -1.89 0.78
N SER A 313 -57.26 -3.13 1.28
CA SER A 313 -58.46 -3.97 1.44
C SER A 313 -59.51 -3.32 2.37
N LEU A 314 -59.07 -2.66 3.47
CA LEU A 314 -59.95 -1.93 4.38
C LEU A 314 -60.59 -0.70 3.74
N LYS A 315 -59.85 0.08 2.94
CA LYS A 315 -60.39 1.23 2.21
C LYS A 315 -61.48 0.80 1.22
N ASP A 316 -61.24 -0.28 0.49
CA ASP A 316 -62.23 -0.82 -0.46
C ASP A 316 -63.50 -1.28 0.28
N ALA A 317 -63.33 -1.98 1.40
CA ALA A 317 -64.43 -2.47 2.23
C ALA A 317 -65.27 -1.34 2.86
N VAL A 318 -64.63 -0.28 3.39
CA VAL A 318 -65.30 0.92 3.94
C VAL A 318 -66.06 1.67 2.84
N THR A 319 -65.48 1.80 1.65
CA THR A 319 -66.13 2.48 0.51
C THR A 319 -67.42 1.78 0.08
N ILE A 320 -67.42 0.44 0.05
CA ILE A 320 -68.61 -0.36 -0.31
C ILE A 320 -69.71 -0.30 0.77
N THR A 321 -69.33 -0.06 2.02
CA THR A 321 -70.23 -0.06 3.18
C THR A 321 -70.69 1.33 3.62
N ASP A 322 -70.26 2.39 2.92
CA ASP A 322 -70.61 3.78 3.22
C ASP A 322 -72.14 4.00 3.17
N PRO A 323 -72.76 4.42 4.30
CA PRO A 323 -74.19 4.74 4.35
C PRO A 323 -74.63 5.79 3.31
N LYS A 324 -73.75 6.72 2.92
CA LYS A 324 -74.05 7.75 1.91
C LYS A 324 -74.16 7.18 0.51
N GLY A 325 -73.49 6.07 0.22
CA GLY A 325 -73.58 5.35 -1.06
C GLY A 325 -74.79 4.42 -1.16
N ARG A 326 -75.53 4.18 -0.06
CA ARG A 326 -76.78 3.39 -0.04
C ARG A 326 -78.04 4.20 -0.26
N CYS A 327 -77.96 5.53 -0.18
CA CYS A 327 -79.09 6.45 -0.33
C CYS A 327 -79.02 7.25 -1.63
N SER A 328 -78.66 6.58 -2.75
CA SER A 328 -78.75 7.11 -4.11
C SER A 328 -79.41 6.09 -5.02
#